data_AF-A0A372RFC0-F1
#
_entry.id   AF-A0A372RFC0-F1
#
_cell.length_a   1.000
_cell.length_b   1.000
_cell.length_c   1.000
_cell.angle_alpha   90.00
_cell.angle_beta   90.00
_cell.angle_gamma   90.00
#
_symmetry.space_group_name_H-M   'P 1'
#
loop_
_entity.id
_entity.type
_entity.pdbx_description
1 polymer ?
#
loop_
_entity_poly.entity_id
_entity_poly.type
_entity_poly.pdbx_seq_one_letter_code
_entity_poly.pdbx_strand_id
1 'polypeptide(L)' 'MDYTFDPNNIPTDPQVLAVYNGLNRAQRAKYATLTTNWERSIFLYGIAEEKKKPWWRRLIDLFK' A
#
# COMPACT_ATOMS: atom_id res chain seq x y z
N MET A 1 -1.64 3.81 -11.40
CA MET A 1 -1.16 2.43 -11.58
C MET A 1 -2.30 1.49 -11.32
N ASP A 2 -2.46 0.47 -12.15
CA ASP A 2 -3.47 -0.57 -11.97
C ASP A 2 -2.74 -1.90 -11.80
N TYR A 3 -2.84 -2.49 -10.60
CA TYR A 3 -2.19 -3.76 -10.27
C TYR A 3 -3.15 -4.92 -10.51
N THR A 4 -2.58 -6.09 -10.76
CA THR A 4 -3.32 -7.34 -10.88
C THR A 4 -3.51 -8.00 -9.52
N PHE A 5 -4.70 -8.51 -9.26
CA PHE A 5 -5.07 -9.18 -8.01
C PHE A 5 -5.69 -10.55 -8.30
N ASP A 6 -5.48 -11.49 -7.38
CA ASP A 6 -6.15 -12.79 -7.39
C ASP A 6 -7.62 -12.67 -6.94
N PRO A 7 -8.41 -13.77 -6.99
CA PRO A 7 -9.80 -13.78 -6.50
C PRO A 7 -9.96 -13.43 -5.01
N ASN A 8 -8.90 -13.53 -4.21
CA ASN A 8 -8.88 -13.16 -2.79
C ASN A 8 -8.46 -11.69 -2.58
N ASN A 9 -8.33 -10.91 -3.66
CA ASN A 9 -7.86 -9.53 -3.67
C ASN A 9 -6.40 -9.39 -3.19
N ILE A 10 -5.57 -10.41 -3.40
CA ILE A 10 -4.14 -10.41 -3.10
C ILE A 10 -3.37 -10.02 -4.38
N PRO A 11 -2.44 -9.05 -4.33
CA PRO A 11 -1.67 -8.66 -5.50
C PRO A 11 -0.77 -9.79 -6.00
N THR A 12 -0.72 -10.00 -7.32
CA THR A 12 0.06 -11.09 -7.94
C THR A 12 1.48 -10.67 -8.35
N ASP A 13 1.72 -9.37 -8.52
CA ASP A 13 3.06 -8.84 -8.77
C ASP A 13 3.95 -9.00 -7.51
N PRO A 14 5.17 -9.58 -7.62
CA PRO A 14 6.02 -9.83 -6.45
C PRO A 14 6.41 -8.58 -5.66
N GLN A 15 6.62 -7.43 -6.32
CA GLN A 15 6.99 -6.19 -5.63
C GLN A 15 5.79 -5.62 -4.87
N VAL A 16 4.60 -5.67 -5.47
CA VAL A 16 3.36 -5.23 -4.83
C VAL A 16 2.95 -6.17 -3.70
N LEU A 17 3.19 -7.48 -3.86
CA LEU A 17 2.97 -8.49 -2.84
C LEU A 17 3.85 -8.26 -1.60
N ALA A 18 5.12 -7.85 -1.78
CA ALA A 18 5.98 -7.49 -0.66
C ALA A 18 5.43 -6.28 0.13
N VAL A 19 4.83 -5.30 -0.55
CA VAL A 19 4.16 -4.16 0.10
C VAL A 19 2.93 -4.62 0.88
N TYR A 20 2.09 -5.44 0.26
CA TYR A 20 0.89 -6.03 0.89
C TYR A 20 1.22 -6.88 2.13
N ASN A 21 2.26 -7.70 2.05
CA ASN A 21 2.72 -8.51 3.17
C ASN A 21 3.30 -7.66 4.30
N GLY A 22 3.89 -6.51 3.96
CA GLY A 22 4.41 -5.55 4.93
C GLY A 22 3.40 -4.55 5.49
N LEU A 23 2.09 -4.77 5.32
CA LEU A 23 1.04 -3.95 5.92
C LEU A 23 0.88 -4.29 7.40
N ASN A 24 0.73 -3.25 8.24
CA ASN A 24 0.36 -3.42 9.64
C ASN A 24 -1.14 -3.74 9.79
N ARG A 25 -1.58 -4.05 11.02
CA ARG A 25 -2.98 -4.45 11.30
C ARG A 25 -4.00 -3.39 10.86
N ALA A 26 -3.75 -2.11 11.12
CA ALA A 26 -4.66 -1.03 10.74
C ALA A 26 -4.73 -0.85 9.22
N GLN A 27 -3.59 -0.95 8.54
CA GLN A 27 -3.51 -0.89 7.09
C GLN A 27 -4.22 -2.08 6.44
N ARG A 28 -4.10 -3.29 6.99
CA ARG A 28 -4.86 -4.46 6.51
C ARG A 28 -6.37 -4.30 6.70
N ALA A 29 -6.81 -3.76 7.83
CA ALA A 29 -8.23 -3.50 8.06
C ALA A 29 -8.78 -2.49 7.03
N LYS A 30 -8.04 -1.41 6.77
CA LYS A 30 -8.39 -0.43 5.73
C LYS A 30 -8.35 -1.02 4.32
N TYR A 31 -7.38 -1.88 4.02
CA TYR A 31 -7.29 -2.55 2.72
C TYR A 31 -8.50 -3.46 2.46
N ALA A 32 -8.97 -4.18 3.48
CA ALA A 32 -10.12 -5.08 3.39
C ALA A 32 -11.45 -4.36 3.08
N THR A 33 -11.56 -3.06 3.41
CA THR A 33 -12.75 -2.26 3.09
C THR A 33 -12.75 -1.70 1.67
N LEU A 34 -11.65 -1.83 0.91
CA LEU A 34 -11.57 -1.31 -0.46
C LEU A 34 -12.32 -2.23 -1.42
N THR A 35 -13.12 -1.64 -2.30
CA THR A 35 -14.10 -2.38 -3.12
C THR A 35 -13.58 -2.66 -4.52
N THR A 36 -12.75 -1.76 -5.06
CA THR A 36 -12.23 -1.86 -6.43
C THR A 36 -10.72 -2.16 -6.44
N ASN A 37 -10.27 -2.81 -7.52
CA ASN A 37 -8.83 -3.02 -7.76
C ASN A 37 -8.07 -1.70 -7.91
N TRP A 38 -8.72 -0.67 -8.45
CA TRP A 38 -8.15 0.66 -8.55
C TRP A 38 -7.87 1.28 -7.18
N GLU A 39 -8.83 1.23 -6.26
CA GLU A 39 -8.64 1.72 -4.87
C GLU A 39 -7.49 0.97 -4.16
N ARG A 40 -7.45 -0.37 -4.31
CA ARG A 40 -6.37 -1.20 -3.75
C ARG A 40 -5.02 -0.83 -4.33
N SER A 41 -4.96 -0.56 -5.64
CA SER A 41 -3.73 -0.14 -6.31
C SER A 41 -3.21 1.19 -5.79
N ILE A 42 -4.09 2.18 -5.65
CA ILE A 42 -3.73 3.49 -5.07
C ILE A 42 -3.23 3.34 -3.65
N PHE A 43 -3.91 2.55 -2.84
CA PHE A 43 -3.54 2.33 -1.45
C PHE A 43 -2.14 1.72 -1.31
N LEU A 44 -1.87 0.63 -2.04
CA LEU A 44 -0.56 -0.03 -1.99
C LEU A 44 0.54 0.85 -2.59
N TYR A 45 0.24 1.59 -3.66
CA TYR A 45 1.17 2.55 -4.23
C TYR A 45 1.56 3.64 -3.23
N GLY A 46 0.58 4.23 -2.53
CA GLY A 46 0.84 5.25 -1.51
C GLY A 46 1.77 4.74 -0.40
N ILE A 47 1.56 3.52 0.08
CA ILE A 47 2.42 2.90 1.09
C ILE A 47 3.82 2.63 0.55
N ALA A 48 3.95 2.14 -0.69
CA ALA A 48 5.24 1.92 -1.32
C ALA A 48 6.03 3.23 -1.43
N GLU A 49 5.37 4.32 -1.84
CA GLU A 49 5.98 5.64 -1.95
C GLU A 49 6.39 6.21 -0.58
N GLU A 50 5.56 6.06 0.46
CA GLU A 50 5.93 6.44 1.83
C GLU A 50 7.14 5.65 2.34
N LYS A 51 7.24 4.36 1.98
CA LYS A 51 8.40 3.52 2.34
C LYS A 51 9.68 3.96 1.65
N LYS A 52 9.59 4.47 0.41
CA LYS A 52 10.73 5.03 -0.35
C LYS A 52 11.16 6.42 0.12
N LYS A 53 10.30 7.18 0.81
CA LYS A 53 10.67 8.50 1.31
C LYS A 53 11.91 8.41 2.22
N PRO A 54 12.96 9.22 1.98
CA PRO A 54 14.08 9.37 2.90
C PRO A 54 13.59 9.74 4.30
N TRP A 55 14.27 9.26 5.33
CA TRP A 55 13.87 9.46 6.73
C TRP A 55 13.71 10.95 7.10
N TRP A 56 14.54 11.83 6.53
CA TRP A 56 14.42 13.29 6.71
C TRP A 56 13.08 13.86 6.22
N ARG A 57 12.50 13.32 5.14
CA ARG A 57 11.18 13.77 4.65
C ARG A 57 10.05 13.35 5.60
N ARG A 58 10.17 12.20 6.27
CA ARG A 58 9.20 11.78 7.29
C ARG A 58 9.25 12.67 8.52
N LEU A 59 10.44 13.17 8.88
CA LEU A 59 10.58 14.14 9.97
C LEU A 59 9.93 15.49 9.64
N ILE A 60 10.06 15.98 8.41
CA ILE A 60 9.41 17.24 8.01
C ILE A 60 7.88 17.15 8.10
N ASP A 61 7.29 16.02 7.69
CA ASP A 61 5.84 15.80 7.77
C ASP A 61 5.32 15.73 9.24
N LEU A 62 6.19 15.51 10.24
CA LEU A 62 5.82 15.48 11.67
C LEU A 62 5.76 16.86 12.35
N PHE A 63 6.37 17.89 11.77
CA PHE A 63 6.46 19.24 12.33
C PHE A 63 5.56 20.26 11.60
N LYS A 64 4.61 19.80 10.80
CA LYS A 64 3.65 20.62 10.04
C LYS A 64 2.24 20.43 10.57
#